data_AF-A0A7Y8JS76-F1
#
_entry.id   AF-A0A7Y8JS76-F1
#
_cell.length_a   1.000
_cell.length_b   1.000
_cell.length_c   1.000
_cell.angle_alpha   90.00
_cell.angle_beta   90.00
_cell.angle_gamma   90.00
#
_symmetry.space_group_name_H-M   'P 1'
#
loop_
_entity.id
_entity.type
_entity.pdbx_description
1 polymer ?
#
loop_
_entity_poly.entity_id
_entity_poly.type
_entity_poly.pdbx_seq_one_letter_code
_entity_poly.pdbx_strand_id
1 'polypeptide(L)'
;MINSLSVRAAENYKVESALQGWSASAAKSADPVGSSLISAPLTGELGSIKVQEQIASLLPLLSALIASLNQTFNSKPKAVDVPVNNRLLKDKLMAETVDKTAPVTPKFENYPGFSNKKVGEVPDNIWNGVMFGTQKNEATLSVIKAAMTKYGQSPLGIYKSVEITSKGYDIVMRDGFKLSITFQELGHARRASRYSNFDIGMGRDVVFLYAVSTKRAQIENKYGDTEKGHDEAIQFMNARLDPMLGFKLLGLEGDLRPTTYEKLIAGGVGIVVDGNTNFAFEGKRDGCTRKTKFFNNGTYFELV
;
A
#
# COMPACT_ATOMS: atom_id res chain seq x y z
N MET A 1 -28.27 22.10 -35.96
CA MET A 1 -28.27 20.88 -35.13
C MET A 1 -27.69 19.73 -35.95
N ILE A 2 -26.77 18.94 -35.38
CA ILE A 2 -26.51 17.50 -35.61
C ILE A 2 -25.43 17.12 -34.59
N ASN A 3 -25.58 15.97 -33.90
CA ASN A 3 -25.05 15.80 -32.55
C ASN A 3 -23.69 15.10 -32.42
N SER A 4 -22.95 15.65 -31.46
CA SER A 4 -21.85 15.15 -30.63
C SER A 4 -21.91 13.69 -30.13
N LEU A 5 -21.92 12.69 -31.01
CA LEU A 5 -21.95 11.26 -30.62
C LEU A 5 -20.67 10.44 -30.87
N SER A 6 -19.65 10.92 -31.60
CA SER A 6 -18.47 10.10 -31.93
C SER A 6 -17.29 10.17 -30.95
N VAL A 7 -17.24 11.14 -30.02
CA VAL A 7 -16.06 11.34 -29.15
C VAL A 7 -16.10 10.46 -27.87
N ARG A 8 -17.29 10.07 -27.39
CA ARG A 8 -17.44 9.31 -26.13
C ARG A 8 -17.12 7.81 -26.22
N ALA A 9 -16.79 7.28 -27.39
CA ALA A 9 -16.45 5.86 -27.56
C ALA A 9 -14.95 5.55 -27.37
N ALA A 10 -14.06 6.54 -27.56
CA ALA A 10 -12.61 6.30 -27.61
C ALA A 10 -11.92 6.34 -26.22
N GLU A 11 -12.46 7.07 -25.25
CA GLU A 11 -11.84 7.23 -23.93
C GLU A 11 -12.10 6.04 -22.99
N ASN A 12 -13.25 5.36 -23.13
CA ASN A 12 -13.59 4.21 -22.28
C ASN A 12 -12.71 2.97 -22.54
N TYR A 13 -12.21 2.78 -23.77
CA TYR A 13 -11.40 1.61 -24.13
C TYR A 13 -9.99 1.62 -23.51
N LYS A 14 -9.55 2.75 -22.93
CA LYS A 14 -8.22 2.89 -22.31
C LYS A 14 -8.19 2.67 -20.80
N VAL A 15 -9.36 2.52 -20.17
CA VAL A 15 -9.48 2.31 -18.71
C VAL A 15 -9.72 0.82 -18.38
N GLU A 16 -10.42 0.07 -19.23
CA GLU A 16 -10.68 -1.36 -19.00
C GLU A 16 -9.44 -2.26 -19.12
N SER A 17 -8.45 -1.90 -19.93
CA SER A 17 -7.21 -2.70 -20.10
C SER A 17 -6.34 -2.78 -18.83
N ALA A 18 -6.57 -1.90 -17.84
CA ALA A 18 -5.91 -1.96 -16.53
C ALA A 18 -6.62 -2.88 -15.53
N LEU A 19 -7.81 -3.40 -15.86
CA LEU A 19 -8.65 -4.23 -14.97
C LEU A 19 -8.69 -5.72 -15.35
N GLN A 20 -8.36 -6.07 -16.60
CA GLN A 20 -8.41 -7.47 -17.09
C GLN A 20 -7.31 -8.39 -16.51
N GLY A 21 -6.29 -7.86 -15.80
CA GLY A 21 -5.22 -8.67 -15.21
C GLY A 21 -5.59 -9.48 -13.95
N TRP A 22 -6.86 -9.51 -13.53
CA TRP A 22 -7.25 -10.03 -12.22
C TRP A 22 -7.60 -11.53 -12.15
N SER A 23 -7.91 -12.16 -13.28
CA SER A 23 -8.67 -13.43 -13.30
C SER A 23 -7.85 -14.70 -13.54
N ALA A 24 -6.51 -14.64 -13.55
CA ALA A 24 -5.68 -15.77 -14.00
C ALA A 24 -4.45 -16.07 -13.11
N SER A 25 -4.66 -16.51 -11.85
CA SER A 25 -3.82 -17.51 -11.16
C SER A 25 -4.33 -17.81 -9.74
N ALA A 26 -5.33 -18.69 -9.60
CA ALA A 26 -5.73 -19.26 -8.30
C ALA A 26 -6.43 -20.62 -8.44
N ALA A 27 -5.68 -21.71 -8.66
CA ALA A 27 -6.07 -23.08 -8.28
C ALA A 27 -4.96 -24.12 -8.60
N LYS A 28 -4.28 -24.63 -7.56
CA LYS A 28 -4.05 -26.07 -7.30
C LYS A 28 -3.17 -26.30 -6.07
N SER A 29 -3.80 -26.67 -4.96
CA SER A 29 -3.26 -27.60 -3.95
C SER A 29 -3.41 -29.05 -4.48
N ALA A 30 -2.81 -30.11 -3.93
CA ALA A 30 -1.94 -30.30 -2.76
C ALA A 30 -0.75 -31.23 -3.14
N ASP A 31 -0.06 -32.08 -2.35
CA ASP A 31 -0.14 -32.57 -0.95
C ASP A 31 1.29 -33.06 -0.50
N PRO A 32 1.55 -33.53 0.75
CA PRO A 32 2.89 -33.55 1.35
C PRO A 32 3.60 -34.92 1.42
N VAL A 33 4.94 -34.89 1.54
CA VAL A 33 5.77 -35.97 2.14
C VAL A 33 6.89 -35.34 2.97
N GLY A 34 7.23 -35.93 4.12
CA GLY A 34 8.23 -35.38 5.05
C GLY A 34 9.59 -36.08 5.07
N SER A 35 10.53 -35.43 5.76
CA SER A 35 11.74 -35.96 6.44
C SER A 35 12.63 -36.99 5.74
N SER A 36 13.87 -36.58 5.37
CA SER A 36 15.10 -37.33 5.70
C SER A 36 16.35 -36.47 5.49
N LEU A 37 17.34 -36.61 6.37
CA LEU A 37 18.69 -36.06 6.23
C LEU A 37 19.62 -37.14 5.65
N ILE A 38 20.22 -36.93 4.49
CA ILE A 38 21.43 -37.67 4.06
C ILE A 38 22.41 -36.71 3.38
N SER A 39 23.68 -36.81 3.77
CA SER A 39 24.82 -36.02 3.28
C SER A 39 25.71 -36.82 2.31
N ALA A 40 26.57 -36.09 1.56
CA ALA A 40 27.64 -36.53 0.65
C ALA A 40 27.25 -36.76 -0.85
N PRO A 41 28.24 -36.73 -1.78
CA PRO A 41 29.31 -35.73 -1.91
C PRO A 41 29.37 -35.08 -3.31
N LEU A 42 30.15 -34.00 -3.44
CA LEU A 42 30.37 -33.29 -4.72
C LEU A 42 31.45 -33.95 -5.59
N THR A 43 31.04 -34.76 -6.58
CA THR A 43 31.84 -35.06 -7.79
C THR A 43 30.92 -35.40 -8.97
N GLY A 44 30.97 -34.62 -10.06
CA GLY A 44 30.21 -34.85 -11.29
C GLY A 44 30.41 -33.72 -12.31
N GLU A 45 30.81 -34.08 -13.53
CA GLU A 45 31.35 -33.21 -14.59
C GLU A 45 30.47 -32.03 -15.05
N LEU A 46 31.12 -30.96 -15.57
CA LEU A 46 30.43 -29.82 -16.18
C LEU A 46 29.73 -30.19 -17.49
N GLY A 47 28.40 -30.23 -17.45
CA GLY A 47 27.54 -30.27 -18.65
C GLY A 47 27.51 -28.94 -19.42
N SER A 48 28.62 -28.56 -20.08
CA SER A 48 28.81 -27.27 -20.78
C SER A 48 27.90 -26.98 -22.00
N ILE A 49 26.88 -27.81 -22.28
CA ILE A 49 26.09 -27.72 -23.52
C ILE A 49 24.77 -26.94 -23.36
N LYS A 50 24.16 -26.88 -22.16
CA LYS A 50 22.85 -26.21 -21.95
C LYS A 50 22.91 -24.72 -21.60
N VAL A 51 24.05 -24.20 -21.12
CA VAL A 51 24.17 -22.81 -20.67
C VAL A 51 24.32 -21.84 -21.86
N GLN A 52 25.07 -22.25 -22.89
CA GLN A 52 25.31 -21.44 -24.10
C GLN A 52 24.00 -21.10 -24.85
N GLU A 53 23.10 -22.06 -25.03
CA GLU A 53 21.83 -21.84 -25.73
C GLU A 53 20.90 -20.89 -24.98
N GLN A 54 20.84 -21.01 -23.65
CA GLN A 54 20.04 -20.10 -22.82
C GLN A 54 20.57 -18.66 -22.88
N ILE A 55 21.89 -18.46 -22.82
CA ILE A 55 22.51 -17.13 -22.99
C ILE A 55 22.23 -16.57 -24.40
N ALA A 56 22.37 -17.39 -25.44
CA ALA A 56 22.08 -16.99 -26.81
C ALA A 56 20.63 -16.51 -27.01
N SER A 57 19.66 -17.13 -26.32
CA SER A 57 18.24 -16.73 -26.36
C SER A 57 17.94 -15.35 -25.73
N LEU A 58 18.78 -14.90 -24.79
CA LEU A 58 18.54 -13.68 -24.00
C LEU A 58 19.11 -12.41 -24.64
N LEU A 59 20.17 -12.53 -25.45
CA LEU A 59 20.81 -11.42 -26.17
C LEU A 59 19.87 -10.60 -27.09
N PRO A 60 19.01 -11.21 -27.94
CA PRO A 60 18.09 -10.43 -28.78
C PRO A 60 17.01 -9.71 -27.97
N LEU A 61 16.55 -10.29 -26.84
CA LEU A 61 15.58 -9.65 -25.95
C LEU A 61 16.17 -8.40 -25.27
N LEU A 62 17.43 -8.48 -24.82
CA LEU A 62 18.13 -7.35 -24.23
C LEU A 62 18.36 -6.22 -25.26
N SER A 63 18.77 -6.59 -26.49
CA SER A 63 18.93 -5.64 -27.59
C SER A 63 17.63 -4.90 -27.94
N ALA A 64 16.50 -5.63 -27.99
CA ALA A 64 15.18 -5.05 -28.26
C ALA A 64 14.73 -4.09 -27.14
N LEU A 65 15.01 -4.42 -25.87
CA LEU A 65 14.71 -3.55 -24.73
C LEU A 65 15.50 -2.24 -24.79
N ILE A 66 16.81 -2.31 -25.08
CA ILE A 66 17.68 -1.12 -25.22
C ILE A 66 17.20 -0.23 -26.38
N ALA A 67 16.82 -0.82 -27.51
CA ALA A 67 16.27 -0.06 -28.65
C ALA A 67 14.95 0.67 -28.29
N SER A 68 14.05 0.01 -27.57
CA SER A 68 12.77 0.58 -27.13
C SER A 68 12.95 1.75 -26.13
N LEU A 69 13.90 1.61 -25.19
CA LEU A 69 14.27 2.69 -24.27
C LEU A 69 14.87 3.88 -25.03
N ASN A 70 15.80 3.64 -25.96
CA ASN A 70 16.43 4.69 -26.76
C ASN A 70 15.42 5.45 -27.64
N GLN A 71 14.38 4.81 -28.18
CA GLN A 71 13.30 5.53 -28.89
C GLN A 71 12.47 6.41 -27.94
N THR A 72 12.24 5.95 -26.72
CA THR A 72 11.46 6.68 -25.70
C THR A 72 12.21 7.92 -25.19
N PHE A 73 13.54 7.86 -25.03
CA PHE A 73 14.33 9.00 -24.52
C PHE A 73 14.81 9.97 -25.61
N ASN A 74 14.96 9.54 -26.86
CA ASN A 74 15.48 10.41 -27.95
C ASN A 74 14.39 11.05 -28.82
N SER A 75 13.10 10.77 -28.58
CA SER A 75 12.00 11.42 -29.31
C SER A 75 11.73 12.82 -28.75
N LYS A 76 12.20 13.86 -29.46
CA LYS A 76 11.90 15.26 -29.12
C LYS A 76 10.38 15.52 -29.13
N PRO A 77 9.82 16.23 -28.13
CA PRO A 77 8.41 16.60 -28.12
C PRO A 77 8.10 17.56 -29.28
N LYS A 78 7.02 17.29 -30.03
CA LYS A 78 6.46 18.28 -30.97
C LYS A 78 5.75 19.37 -30.17
N ALA A 79 6.20 20.61 -30.34
CA ALA A 79 5.48 21.77 -29.83
C ALA A 79 4.12 21.91 -30.52
N VAL A 80 3.09 22.28 -29.75
CA VAL A 80 1.77 22.69 -30.25
C VAL A 80 1.49 24.05 -29.64
N ASP A 81 1.59 25.10 -30.46
CA ASP A 81 1.34 26.46 -30.03
C ASP A 81 -0.16 26.71 -29.83
N VAL A 82 -0.56 26.96 -28.58
CA VAL A 82 -1.87 27.52 -28.24
C VAL A 82 -1.66 28.70 -27.30
N PRO A 83 -2.09 29.93 -27.64
CA PRO A 83 -1.85 31.11 -26.81
C PRO A 83 -2.77 31.09 -25.57
N VAL A 84 -2.19 30.90 -24.38
CA VAL A 84 -2.92 30.93 -23.11
C VAL A 84 -3.22 32.38 -22.71
N ASN A 85 -4.49 32.77 -22.76
CA ASN A 85 -4.94 34.10 -22.35
C ASN A 85 -5.07 34.19 -20.81
N ASN A 86 -4.00 34.64 -20.15
CA ASN A 86 -3.87 34.69 -18.69
C ASN A 86 -4.89 35.58 -17.94
N ARG A 87 -5.74 36.36 -18.63
CA ARG A 87 -6.83 37.12 -17.96
C ARG A 87 -7.91 36.21 -17.37
N LEU A 88 -8.39 35.23 -18.15
CA LEU A 88 -9.49 34.33 -17.73
C LEU A 88 -9.15 33.47 -16.50
N LEU A 89 -7.87 33.14 -16.31
CA LEU A 89 -7.40 32.41 -15.12
C LEU A 89 -7.39 33.28 -13.86
N LYS A 90 -7.13 34.59 -14.00
CA LYS A 90 -7.07 35.53 -12.87
C LYS A 90 -8.48 35.85 -12.37
N ASP A 91 -9.41 36.10 -13.28
CA ASP A 91 -10.80 36.42 -12.93
C ASP A 91 -11.50 35.21 -12.27
N LYS A 92 -11.15 33.99 -12.67
CA LYS A 92 -11.69 32.76 -12.06
C LYS A 92 -11.09 32.44 -10.68
N LEU A 93 -9.84 32.82 -10.41
CA LEU A 93 -9.22 32.67 -9.07
C LEU A 93 -9.77 33.66 -8.03
N MET A 94 -10.30 34.81 -8.47
CA MET A 94 -10.79 35.86 -7.57
C MET A 94 -12.26 35.67 -7.17
N ALA A 95 -13.03 34.87 -7.93
CA ALA A 95 -14.44 34.61 -7.66
C ALA A 95 -14.71 33.56 -6.57
N GLU A 96 -13.67 32.85 -6.09
CA GLU A 96 -13.78 31.78 -5.09
C GLU A 96 -13.09 32.19 -3.77
N THR A 97 -13.50 33.33 -3.21
CA THR A 97 -13.20 33.67 -1.81
C THR A 97 -14.45 34.11 -1.07
N VAL A 98 -14.53 33.72 0.20
CA VAL A 98 -15.59 33.98 1.20
C VAL A 98 -16.84 33.10 1.10
N ASP A 99 -16.79 31.95 1.78
CA ASP A 99 -17.59 31.79 3.00
C ASP A 99 -16.75 31.11 4.09
N LYS A 100 -16.95 31.50 5.35
CA LYS A 100 -16.31 30.95 6.55
C LYS A 100 -17.38 30.53 7.55
N THR A 101 -18.06 29.41 7.34
CA THR A 101 -18.66 28.62 8.44
C THR A 101 -18.89 27.14 8.05
N ALA A 102 -19.02 26.29 9.08
CA ALA A 102 -19.26 24.85 9.06
C ALA A 102 -18.08 23.92 8.67
N PRO A 103 -17.92 22.77 9.36
CA PRO A 103 -16.94 21.75 8.97
C PRO A 103 -17.45 21.02 7.72
N VAL A 104 -16.73 21.17 6.62
CA VAL A 104 -17.06 20.48 5.35
C VAL A 104 -16.80 18.99 5.53
N THR A 105 -17.86 18.20 5.66
CA THR A 105 -17.78 16.74 5.53
C THR A 105 -17.48 16.42 4.05
N PRO A 106 -16.33 15.81 3.71
CA PRO A 106 -16.01 15.54 2.31
C PRO A 106 -17.03 14.58 1.68
N LYS A 107 -17.55 14.91 0.50
CA LYS A 107 -18.49 14.05 -0.20
C LYS A 107 -17.76 12.81 -0.73
N PHE A 108 -18.16 11.63 -0.25
CA PHE A 108 -17.49 10.34 -0.46
C PHE A 108 -17.38 9.86 -1.92
N GLU A 109 -18.12 10.46 -2.85
CA GLU A 109 -18.51 9.79 -4.11
C GLU A 109 -17.47 9.87 -5.24
N ASN A 110 -16.40 10.65 -5.11
CA ASN A 110 -15.43 10.92 -6.19
C ASN A 110 -13.95 10.68 -5.79
N TYR A 111 -13.65 9.64 -5.02
CA TYR A 111 -12.27 9.19 -4.78
C TYR A 111 -11.90 7.99 -5.67
N PRO A 112 -11.11 8.17 -6.75
CA PRO A 112 -10.63 7.05 -7.57
C PRO A 112 -9.48 6.31 -6.86
N GLY A 113 -9.76 5.71 -5.70
CA GLY A 113 -8.70 5.16 -4.85
C GLY A 113 -9.10 4.37 -3.60
N PHE A 114 -10.32 4.50 -3.05
CA PHE A 114 -10.70 3.84 -1.79
C PHE A 114 -11.79 2.78 -1.97
N SER A 115 -12.12 2.07 -0.88
CA SER A 115 -13.39 1.34 -0.77
C SER A 115 -14.59 2.28 -0.65
N ASN A 116 -15.79 1.70 -0.74
CA ASN A 116 -17.07 2.37 -0.50
C ASN A 116 -17.45 2.44 0.99
N LYS A 117 -16.56 2.05 1.91
CA LYS A 117 -16.79 2.12 3.36
C LYS A 117 -16.85 3.57 3.83
N LYS A 118 -17.81 3.88 4.70
CA LYS A 118 -17.95 5.21 5.31
C LYS A 118 -16.79 5.47 6.30
N VAL A 119 -16.51 6.73 6.60
CA VAL A 119 -15.61 7.10 7.71
C VAL A 119 -16.13 6.46 9.01
N GLY A 120 -15.25 5.78 9.74
CA GLY A 120 -15.60 5.05 10.97
C GLY A 120 -16.23 3.66 10.73
N GLU A 121 -16.57 3.28 9.51
CA GLU A 121 -17.16 1.96 9.23
C GLU A 121 -16.08 0.88 9.28
N VAL A 122 -16.22 -0.06 10.22
CA VAL A 122 -15.24 -1.14 10.43
C VAL A 122 -15.21 -2.15 9.27
N PRO A 123 -14.08 -2.84 9.03
CA PRO A 123 -13.98 -3.89 8.03
C PRO A 123 -14.91 -5.07 8.32
N ASP A 124 -15.63 -5.57 7.31
CA ASP A 124 -16.54 -6.73 7.48
C ASP A 124 -15.79 -8.01 7.87
N ASN A 125 -14.53 -8.14 7.44
CA ASN A 125 -13.66 -9.26 7.81
C ASN A 125 -12.19 -8.85 7.85
N ILE A 126 -11.77 -8.18 8.95
CA ILE A 126 -10.37 -7.75 9.11
C ILE A 126 -9.36 -8.91 9.18
N TRP A 127 -9.82 -10.10 9.59
CA TRP A 127 -8.96 -11.28 9.75
C TRP A 127 -8.50 -11.86 8.41
N ASN A 128 -9.41 -11.95 7.42
CA ASN A 128 -9.11 -12.53 6.10
C ASN A 128 -9.02 -11.48 4.97
N GLY A 129 -9.48 -10.24 5.20
CA GLY A 129 -9.39 -9.16 4.22
C GLY A 129 -7.96 -8.63 4.03
N VAL A 130 -7.10 -8.80 5.03
CA VAL A 130 -5.67 -8.47 4.99
C VAL A 130 -4.87 -9.71 5.40
N MET A 131 -4.40 -10.51 4.43
CA MET A 131 -3.57 -11.68 4.69
C MET A 131 -2.09 -11.38 4.43
N PHE A 132 -1.22 -11.94 5.27
CA PHE A 132 0.22 -11.88 5.08
C PHE A 132 0.60 -12.54 3.75
N GLY A 133 1.43 -11.85 2.96
CA GLY A 133 1.99 -12.37 1.73
C GLY A 133 3.26 -13.20 1.97
N THR A 134 4.08 -13.34 0.93
CA THR A 134 5.43 -13.94 1.06
C THR A 134 6.47 -12.98 1.66
N GLN A 135 6.06 -11.78 2.08
CA GLN A 135 6.94 -10.71 2.55
C GLN A 135 6.92 -10.65 4.09
N LYS A 136 8.04 -10.26 4.70
CA LYS A 136 8.18 -10.11 6.16
C LYS A 136 7.58 -8.79 6.70
N ASN A 137 6.39 -8.43 6.21
CA ASN A 137 5.68 -7.20 6.58
C ASN A 137 4.53 -7.44 7.56
N GLU A 138 4.57 -8.55 8.31
CA GLU A 138 3.51 -8.95 9.23
C GLU A 138 3.28 -7.91 10.34
N ALA A 139 4.35 -7.25 10.80
CA ALA A 139 4.27 -6.14 11.75
C ALA A 139 3.50 -4.95 11.16
N THR A 140 3.89 -4.49 9.96
CA THR A 140 3.25 -3.38 9.24
C THR A 140 1.76 -3.66 8.98
N LEU A 141 1.43 -4.86 8.47
CA LEU A 141 0.05 -5.26 8.22
C LEU A 141 -0.77 -5.41 9.52
N SER A 142 -0.14 -5.87 10.61
CA SER A 142 -0.78 -5.96 11.93
C SER A 142 -1.18 -4.59 12.49
N VAL A 143 -0.31 -3.60 12.33
CA VAL A 143 -0.58 -2.22 12.73
C VAL A 143 -1.68 -1.60 11.87
N ILE A 144 -1.67 -1.85 10.55
CA ILE A 144 -2.76 -1.45 9.64
C ILE A 144 -4.10 -2.07 10.07
N LYS A 145 -4.13 -3.37 10.42
CA LYS A 145 -5.34 -4.03 10.94
C LYS A 145 -5.86 -3.38 12.23
N ALA A 146 -4.97 -3.03 13.16
CA ALA A 146 -5.34 -2.33 14.39
C ALA A 146 -5.97 -0.96 14.08
N ALA A 147 -5.34 -0.16 13.20
CA ALA A 147 -5.88 1.14 12.78
C ALA A 147 -7.26 1.01 12.12
N MET A 148 -7.44 0.07 11.19
CA MET A 148 -8.71 -0.15 10.49
C MET A 148 -9.81 -0.67 11.42
N THR A 149 -9.46 -1.46 12.43
CA THR A 149 -10.42 -1.94 13.44
C THR A 149 -10.82 -0.82 14.40
N LYS A 150 -9.89 0.06 14.78
CA LYS A 150 -10.13 1.15 15.73
C LYS A 150 -10.91 2.33 15.12
N TYR A 151 -10.59 2.72 13.89
CA TYR A 151 -11.10 3.98 13.29
C TYR A 151 -11.88 3.78 11.98
N GLY A 152 -12.16 2.54 11.60
CA GLY A 152 -12.82 2.20 10.35
C GLY A 152 -11.84 1.87 9.22
N GLN A 153 -12.33 1.11 8.24
CA GLN A 153 -11.58 0.60 7.10
C GLN A 153 -11.03 1.71 6.20
N SER A 154 -11.82 2.77 5.95
CA SER A 154 -11.42 3.85 5.05
C SER A 154 -10.25 4.66 5.63
N PRO A 155 -9.20 5.00 4.84
CA PRO A 155 -8.09 5.84 5.31
C PRO A 155 -8.56 7.24 5.77
N LEU A 156 -9.73 7.68 5.29
CA LEU A 156 -10.40 8.92 5.74
C LEU A 156 -10.84 8.87 7.21
N GLY A 157 -10.99 7.68 7.80
CA GLY A 157 -11.22 7.49 9.23
C GLY A 157 -9.93 7.44 10.05
N ILE A 158 -8.77 7.18 9.44
CA ILE A 158 -7.48 6.97 10.13
C ILE A 158 -6.63 8.25 10.16
N TYR A 159 -6.62 9.02 9.07
CA TYR A 159 -5.89 10.30 9.00
C TYR A 159 -6.76 11.49 9.40
N LYS A 160 -6.13 12.62 9.72
CA LYS A 160 -6.81 13.87 10.07
C LYS A 160 -7.37 14.57 8.82
N SER A 161 -6.65 14.51 7.70
CA SER A 161 -7.21 14.81 6.37
C SER A 161 -6.44 14.05 5.28
N VAL A 162 -7.13 13.80 4.17
CA VAL A 162 -6.57 13.28 2.91
C VAL A 162 -7.21 14.07 1.77
N GLU A 163 -6.39 14.80 1.02
CA GLU A 163 -6.83 15.66 -0.08
C GLU A 163 -6.21 15.17 -1.38
N ILE A 164 -7.02 14.97 -2.42
CA ILE A 164 -6.53 14.54 -3.74
C ILE A 164 -5.95 15.75 -4.50
N THR A 165 -4.80 15.54 -5.12
CA THR A 165 -4.12 16.55 -5.96
C THR A 165 -3.97 16.04 -7.39
N SER A 166 -3.52 16.90 -8.30
CA SER A 166 -3.21 16.49 -9.68
C SER A 166 -2.07 15.48 -9.81
N LYS A 167 -1.30 15.24 -8.73
CA LYS A 167 -0.13 14.34 -8.71
C LYS A 167 -0.31 13.12 -7.80
N GLY A 168 -1.29 13.14 -6.90
CA GLY A 168 -1.50 12.11 -5.90
C GLY A 168 -2.38 12.63 -4.76
N TYR A 169 -1.85 12.61 -3.53
CA TYR A 169 -2.58 12.98 -2.32
C TYR A 169 -1.69 13.74 -1.35
N ASP A 170 -2.26 14.75 -0.69
CA ASP A 170 -1.70 15.41 0.48
C ASP A 170 -2.40 14.88 1.74
N ILE A 171 -1.63 14.54 2.78
CA ILE A 171 -2.12 13.88 4.00
C ILE A 171 -1.65 14.65 5.24
N VAL A 172 -2.58 14.84 6.17
CA VAL A 172 -2.28 15.26 7.55
C VAL A 172 -2.62 14.09 8.48
N MET A 173 -1.63 13.62 9.23
CA MET A 173 -1.79 12.53 10.21
C MET A 173 -2.36 13.04 11.55
N ARG A 174 -2.74 12.12 12.45
CA ARG A 174 -3.30 12.49 13.77
C ARG A 174 -2.28 13.18 14.67
N ASP A 175 -1.04 12.71 14.68
CA ASP A 175 0.09 13.35 15.34
C ASP A 175 0.55 14.68 14.69
N GLY A 176 -0.13 15.12 13.62
CA GLY A 176 0.15 16.38 12.93
C GLY A 176 1.24 16.30 11.87
N PHE A 177 1.86 15.13 11.65
CA PHE A 177 2.81 14.95 10.55
C PHE A 177 2.11 15.19 9.20
N LYS A 178 2.81 15.84 8.26
CA LYS A 178 2.29 16.15 6.92
C LYS A 178 3.19 15.57 5.86
N LEU A 179 2.60 14.93 4.85
CA LEU A 179 3.33 14.47 3.67
C LEU A 179 2.43 14.45 2.44
N SER A 180 3.06 14.31 1.28
CA SER A 180 2.39 14.02 0.01
C SER A 180 2.86 12.66 -0.50
N ILE A 181 1.95 11.87 -1.07
CA ILE A 181 2.29 10.70 -1.90
C ILE A 181 1.81 10.92 -3.32
N THR A 182 2.60 10.50 -4.30
CA THR A 182 2.23 10.50 -5.71
C THR A 182 1.46 9.25 -6.11
N PHE A 183 0.72 9.32 -7.23
CA PHE A 183 0.11 8.12 -7.82
C PHE A 183 1.16 7.06 -8.22
N GLN A 184 2.41 7.47 -8.50
CA GLN A 184 3.52 6.55 -8.77
C GLN A 184 3.95 5.79 -7.51
N GLU A 185 4.19 6.49 -6.40
CA GLU A 185 4.53 5.87 -5.10
C GLU A 185 3.41 4.93 -4.61
N LEU A 186 2.14 5.31 -4.78
CA LEU A 186 0.99 4.43 -4.50
C LEU A 186 1.01 3.16 -5.38
N GLY A 187 1.36 3.30 -6.66
CA GLY A 187 1.56 2.17 -7.58
C GLY A 187 2.76 1.28 -7.24
N HIS A 188 3.83 1.84 -6.65
CA HIS A 188 4.99 1.09 -6.16
C HIS A 188 4.63 0.31 -4.90
N ALA A 189 4.02 0.98 -3.92
CA ALA A 189 3.48 0.36 -2.70
C ALA A 189 2.57 -0.82 -3.00
N ARG A 190 1.67 -0.72 -4.00
CA ARG A 190 0.81 -1.83 -4.46
C ARG A 190 1.61 -3.07 -4.89
N ARG A 191 2.70 -2.89 -5.65
CA ARG A 191 3.53 -4.01 -6.14
C ARG A 191 4.44 -4.58 -5.06
N ALA A 192 4.88 -3.73 -4.13
CA ALA A 192 5.87 -4.07 -3.11
C ALA A 192 5.27 -4.76 -1.87
N SER A 193 4.06 -4.37 -1.46
CA SER A 193 3.42 -4.90 -0.25
C SER A 193 3.05 -6.38 -0.38
N ARG A 194 2.72 -6.86 -1.59
CA ARG A 194 2.44 -8.27 -1.93
C ARG A 194 1.50 -9.01 -0.95
N TYR A 195 0.65 -8.28 -0.23
CA TYR A 195 -0.38 -8.88 0.62
C TYR A 195 -1.44 -9.55 -0.27
N SER A 196 -2.15 -10.51 0.28
CA SER A 196 -3.26 -11.19 -0.40
C SER A 196 -4.59 -10.71 0.16
N ASN A 197 -5.55 -10.45 -0.72
CA ASN A 197 -6.89 -10.01 -0.38
C ASN A 197 -7.96 -10.65 -1.27
N PHE A 198 -9.08 -11.02 -0.64
CA PHE A 198 -10.32 -11.30 -1.34
C PHE A 198 -11.20 -10.04 -1.47
N ASP A 199 -11.06 -9.08 -0.56
CA ASP A 199 -11.75 -7.80 -0.60
C ASP A 199 -10.92 -6.77 -1.39
N ILE A 200 -11.41 -6.47 -2.59
CA ILE A 200 -10.86 -5.49 -3.53
C ILE A 200 -10.81 -4.07 -2.93
N GLY A 201 -11.86 -3.65 -2.23
CA GLY A 201 -11.95 -2.32 -1.64
C GLY A 201 -10.95 -2.17 -0.50
N MET A 202 -10.98 -3.11 0.44
CA MET A 202 -10.06 -3.13 1.59
C MET A 202 -8.60 -3.15 1.14
N GLY A 203 -8.28 -3.87 0.07
CA GLY A 203 -6.93 -3.86 -0.49
C GLY A 203 -6.46 -2.48 -0.96
N ARG A 204 -7.33 -1.67 -1.54
CA ARG A 204 -6.96 -0.30 -1.93
C ARG A 204 -6.66 0.57 -0.71
N ASP A 205 -7.48 0.44 0.33
CA ASP A 205 -7.29 1.14 1.60
C ASP A 205 -5.96 0.73 2.25
N VAL A 206 -5.66 -0.57 2.32
CA VAL A 206 -4.39 -1.11 2.84
C VAL A 206 -3.17 -0.63 2.04
N VAL A 207 -3.27 -0.60 0.71
CA VAL A 207 -2.19 -0.09 -0.17
C VAL A 207 -1.91 1.38 0.12
N PHE A 208 -2.96 2.18 0.35
CA PHE A 208 -2.82 3.59 0.68
C PHE A 208 -2.14 3.78 2.03
N LEU A 209 -2.61 3.09 3.08
CA LEU A 209 -2.01 3.13 4.42
C LEU A 209 -0.53 2.71 4.38
N TYR A 210 -0.21 1.62 3.66
CA TYR A 210 1.17 1.16 3.44
C TYR A 210 2.02 2.20 2.68
N ALA A 211 1.48 2.84 1.64
CA ALA A 211 2.17 3.88 0.87
C ALA A 211 2.50 5.11 1.72
N VAL A 212 1.55 5.57 2.54
CA VAL A 212 1.74 6.71 3.45
C VAL A 212 2.79 6.39 4.51
N SER A 213 2.75 5.20 5.13
CA SER A 213 3.81 4.79 6.08
C SER A 213 5.17 4.63 5.43
N THR A 214 5.22 4.09 4.21
CA THR A 214 6.47 4.01 3.42
C THR A 214 7.03 5.39 3.15
N LYS A 215 6.18 6.37 2.78
CA LYS A 215 6.62 7.74 2.53
C LYS A 215 7.12 8.43 3.79
N ARG A 216 6.44 8.25 4.92
CA ARG A 216 6.92 8.77 6.20
C ARG A 216 8.24 8.13 6.61
N ALA A 217 8.41 6.82 6.41
CA ALA A 217 9.68 6.14 6.64
C ALA A 217 10.79 6.69 5.74
N GLN A 218 10.50 6.99 4.47
CA GLN A 218 11.45 7.61 3.54
C GLN A 218 11.95 8.97 4.03
N ILE A 219 11.03 9.81 4.55
CA ILE A 219 11.31 11.17 5.02
C ILE A 219 12.03 11.16 6.38
N GLU A 220 11.59 10.34 7.34
CA GLU A 220 12.16 10.31 8.70
C GLU A 220 13.46 9.49 8.79
N ASN A 221 13.64 8.44 7.97
CA ASN A 221 14.81 7.54 8.02
C ASN A 221 15.98 8.03 7.13
N LYS A 222 16.04 9.32 6.81
CA LYS A 222 17.07 9.94 5.97
C LYS A 222 18.45 9.95 6.65
N TYR A 223 19.52 9.88 5.85
CA TYR A 223 20.89 10.08 6.32
C TYR A 223 21.33 11.52 5.98
N GLY A 224 21.37 12.40 6.99
CA GLY A 224 21.57 13.83 6.78
C GLY A 224 20.35 14.45 6.07
N ASP A 225 20.61 15.25 5.03
CA ASP A 225 19.57 15.91 4.25
C ASP A 225 19.04 15.08 3.07
N THR A 226 19.67 13.96 2.74
CA THR A 226 19.27 13.09 1.62
C THR A 226 18.21 12.09 2.05
N GLU A 227 16.98 12.24 1.52
CA GLU A 227 15.93 11.20 1.64
C GLU A 227 16.47 9.84 1.17
N LYS A 228 16.10 8.77 1.89
CA LYS A 228 16.40 7.40 1.42
C LYS A 228 15.69 7.11 0.10
N GLY A 229 16.22 6.14 -0.65
CA GLY A 229 15.54 5.65 -1.84
C GLY A 229 14.16 5.10 -1.46
N HIS A 230 13.14 5.33 -2.30
CA HIS A 230 11.79 4.82 -2.05
C HIS A 230 11.79 3.28 -1.88
N ASP A 231 12.64 2.58 -2.63
CA ASP A 231 12.83 1.13 -2.51
C ASP A 231 13.53 0.71 -1.20
N GLU A 232 14.38 1.54 -0.61
CA GLU A 232 14.97 1.30 0.72
C GLU A 232 13.94 1.46 1.83
N ALA A 233 13.06 2.47 1.72
CA ALA A 233 11.93 2.64 2.62
C ALA A 233 10.97 1.42 2.53
N ILE A 234 10.72 0.91 1.32
CA ILE A 234 9.97 -0.33 1.10
C ILE A 234 10.66 -1.54 1.76
N GLN A 235 11.98 -1.69 1.64
CA GLN A 235 12.72 -2.76 2.30
C GLN A 235 12.63 -2.66 3.82
N PHE A 236 12.68 -1.44 4.36
CA PHE A 236 12.49 -1.15 5.78
C PHE A 236 11.08 -1.53 6.28
N MET A 237 10.03 -1.18 5.54
CA MET A 237 8.63 -1.57 5.85
C MET A 237 8.37 -3.08 5.73
N ASN A 238 9.23 -3.79 4.99
CA ASN A 238 9.24 -5.25 4.84
C ASN A 238 10.28 -5.95 5.73
N ALA A 239 10.87 -5.25 6.70
CA ALA A 239 11.65 -5.83 7.78
C ALA A 239 10.76 -6.10 9.00
N ARG A 240 11.33 -6.72 10.05
CA ARG A 240 10.66 -6.89 11.36
C ARG A 240 10.57 -5.54 12.08
N LEU A 241 9.64 -4.71 11.62
CA LEU A 241 9.42 -3.36 12.12
C LEU A 241 9.01 -3.39 13.60
N ASP A 242 9.60 -2.47 14.36
CA ASP A 242 9.21 -2.26 15.75
C ASP A 242 7.73 -1.84 15.87
N PRO A 243 6.95 -2.44 16.78
CA PRO A 243 5.61 -2.03 17.18
C PRO A 243 5.33 -0.52 17.20
N MET A 244 6.08 0.22 18.02
CA MET A 244 5.87 1.65 18.26
C MET A 244 6.14 2.44 16.97
N LEU A 245 7.22 2.09 16.28
CA LEU A 245 7.56 2.70 15.00
C LEU A 245 6.49 2.44 13.93
N GLY A 246 5.87 1.25 13.91
CA GLY A 246 4.74 0.97 13.02
C GLY A 246 3.58 1.93 13.22
N PHE A 247 3.14 2.15 14.46
CA PHE A 247 2.05 3.10 14.76
C PHE A 247 2.48 4.55 14.49
N LYS A 248 3.72 4.92 14.81
CA LYS A 248 4.29 6.22 14.46
C LYS A 248 4.26 6.47 12.95
N LEU A 249 4.57 5.48 12.12
CA LEU A 249 4.54 5.62 10.66
C LEU A 249 3.11 5.74 10.08
N LEU A 250 2.06 5.43 10.85
CA LEU A 250 0.67 5.83 10.55
C LEU A 250 0.25 7.14 11.24
N GLY A 251 1.12 7.73 12.05
CA GLY A 251 0.86 8.92 12.88
C GLY A 251 -0.11 8.67 14.02
N LEU A 252 -0.10 7.46 14.58
CA LEU A 252 -0.94 6.99 15.69
C LEU A 252 -0.15 6.80 17.00
N GLU A 253 1.09 7.29 17.08
CA GLU A 253 1.94 7.17 18.29
C GLU A 253 1.28 7.80 19.53
N GLY A 254 0.61 8.95 19.38
CA GLY A 254 -0.13 9.61 20.47
C GLY A 254 -1.41 8.88 20.90
N ASP A 255 -1.92 7.97 20.07
CA ASP A 255 -3.11 7.16 20.36
C ASP A 255 -2.72 5.74 20.84
N LEU A 256 -1.42 5.41 20.91
CA LEU A 256 -0.94 4.11 21.35
C LEU A 256 -0.53 4.13 22.83
N ARG A 257 -0.92 3.11 23.60
CA ARG A 257 -0.35 2.88 24.94
C ARG A 257 0.00 1.41 25.19
N PRO A 258 0.98 1.14 26.08
CA PRO A 258 1.11 -0.17 26.71
C PRO A 258 -0.21 -0.56 27.41
N THR A 259 -0.56 -1.84 27.32
CA THR A 259 -1.78 -2.39 27.94
C THR A 259 -1.51 -3.75 28.60
N THR A 260 -2.56 -4.41 29.09
CA THR A 260 -2.47 -5.76 29.66
C THR A 260 -3.22 -6.78 28.81
N TYR A 261 -2.91 -8.06 29.03
CA TYR A 261 -3.62 -9.18 28.43
C TYR A 261 -5.14 -9.07 28.64
N GLU A 262 -5.57 -8.76 29.87
CA GLU A 262 -6.97 -8.68 30.29
C GLU A 262 -7.75 -7.62 29.50
N LYS A 263 -7.12 -6.48 29.16
CA LYS A 263 -7.75 -5.42 28.37
C LYS A 263 -7.93 -5.81 26.90
N LEU A 264 -6.95 -6.45 26.27
CA LEU A 264 -7.07 -6.92 24.89
C LEU A 264 -8.07 -8.07 24.74
N ILE A 265 -8.18 -8.97 25.72
CA ILE A 265 -9.25 -10.00 25.68
C ILE A 265 -10.65 -9.39 25.92
N ALA A 266 -10.76 -8.29 26.67
CA ALA A 266 -12.00 -7.57 26.93
C ALA A 266 -12.49 -6.69 25.74
N GLY A 267 -11.86 -6.79 24.57
CA GLY A 267 -12.24 -6.05 23.35
C GLY A 267 -11.29 -4.90 22.99
N GLY A 268 -10.18 -4.72 23.71
CA GLY A 268 -9.11 -3.80 23.30
C GLY A 268 -8.58 -4.13 21.90
N VAL A 269 -8.33 -3.08 21.11
CA VAL A 269 -7.82 -3.16 19.73
C VAL A 269 -6.34 -2.80 19.74
N GLY A 270 -5.48 -3.67 19.22
CA GLY A 270 -4.06 -3.37 19.17
C GLY A 270 -3.20 -4.51 18.66
N ILE A 271 -2.11 -4.78 19.37
CA ILE A 271 -1.11 -5.78 19.00
C ILE A 271 -0.56 -6.53 20.22
N VAL A 272 -0.07 -7.74 19.97
CA VAL A 272 0.75 -8.54 20.88
C VAL A 272 2.12 -8.81 20.28
N VAL A 273 3.16 -8.67 21.10
CA VAL A 273 4.55 -8.96 20.78
C VAL A 273 4.97 -10.21 21.56
N ASP A 274 5.02 -11.35 20.88
CA ASP A 274 5.33 -12.67 21.47
C ASP A 274 6.37 -13.45 20.63
N GLY A 275 7.42 -12.74 20.22
CA GLY A 275 8.43 -13.22 19.27
C GLY A 275 8.21 -12.71 17.83
N ASN A 276 6.97 -12.33 17.51
CA ASN A 276 6.60 -11.50 16.36
C ASN A 276 5.59 -10.43 16.81
N THR A 277 5.42 -9.37 16.02
CA THR A 277 4.34 -8.37 16.18
C THR A 277 3.10 -8.88 15.45
N ASN A 278 1.99 -9.08 16.17
CA ASN A 278 0.73 -9.61 15.60
C ASN A 278 -0.44 -8.70 16.00
N PHE A 279 -1.38 -8.45 15.08
CA PHE A 279 -2.66 -7.81 15.38
C PHE A 279 -3.41 -8.61 16.45
N ALA A 280 -4.01 -7.91 17.42
CA ALA A 280 -4.76 -8.51 18.53
C ALA A 280 -6.10 -7.79 18.72
N PHE A 281 -7.19 -8.57 18.78
CA PHE A 281 -8.56 -8.11 18.99
C PHE A 281 -9.44 -9.28 19.47
N GLU A 282 -10.39 -9.02 20.38
CA GLU A 282 -11.30 -10.04 20.98
C GLU A 282 -10.57 -11.28 21.54
N GLY A 283 -9.40 -11.09 22.17
CA GLY A 283 -8.59 -12.19 22.70
C GLY A 283 -8.07 -13.19 21.66
N LYS A 284 -8.11 -12.80 20.38
CA LYS A 284 -7.46 -13.50 19.27
C LYS A 284 -6.33 -12.63 18.76
N ARG A 285 -5.27 -13.26 18.29
CA ARG A 285 -4.22 -12.62 17.51
C ARG A 285 -4.16 -13.19 16.11
N ASP A 286 -3.55 -12.47 15.20
CA ASP A 286 -3.03 -13.06 13.98
C ASP A 286 -1.99 -14.16 14.31
N GLY A 287 -2.10 -15.27 13.60
CA GLY A 287 -1.01 -16.20 13.33
C GLY A 287 -0.92 -16.36 11.82
N CYS A 288 0.26 -16.65 11.27
CA CYS A 288 0.61 -16.40 9.86
C CYS A 288 -0.39 -16.94 8.80
N THR A 289 -1.17 -17.98 9.12
CA THR A 289 -2.21 -18.55 8.24
C THR A 289 -3.62 -18.58 8.85
N ARG A 290 -3.79 -18.19 10.13
CA ARG A 290 -5.08 -18.23 10.85
C ARG A 290 -5.02 -17.43 12.14
N LYS A 291 -6.14 -16.82 12.55
CA LYS A 291 -6.26 -16.23 13.89
C LYS A 291 -6.16 -17.31 14.98
N THR A 292 -5.40 -17.03 16.03
CA THR A 292 -5.13 -17.94 17.17
C THR A 292 -5.44 -17.25 18.49
N LYS A 293 -5.62 -18.01 19.58
CA LYS A 293 -5.59 -17.42 20.93
C LYS A 293 -4.16 -17.00 21.26
N PHE A 294 -3.99 -15.89 21.98
CA PHE A 294 -2.73 -15.55 22.64
C PHE A 294 -2.86 -15.80 24.15
N PHE A 295 -1.73 -15.84 24.85
CA PHE A 295 -1.65 -16.09 26.28
C PHE A 295 -1.05 -14.87 27.00
N ASN A 296 -1.05 -14.87 28.34
CA ASN A 296 -0.45 -13.81 29.15
C ASN A 296 1.08 -14.03 29.29
N ASN A 297 1.81 -13.81 28.19
CA ASN A 297 3.26 -14.05 28.09
C ASN A 297 3.98 -13.13 27.06
N GLY A 298 3.35 -12.04 26.61
CA GLY A 298 3.92 -11.10 25.64
C GLY A 298 3.87 -9.66 26.10
N THR A 299 4.35 -8.74 25.27
CA THR A 299 4.15 -7.29 25.46
C THR A 299 2.92 -6.85 24.67
N TYR A 300 2.05 -6.03 25.28
CA TYR A 300 0.77 -5.63 24.71
C TYR A 300 0.69 -4.13 24.51
N PHE A 301 0.13 -3.71 23.37
CA PHE A 301 -0.20 -2.31 23.10
C PHE A 301 -1.63 -2.22 22.57
N GLU A 302 -2.35 -1.15 22.92
CA GLU A 302 -3.70 -0.86 22.41
C GLU A 302 -3.81 0.57 21.90
N LEU A 303 -4.72 0.78 20.94
CA LEU A 303 -5.16 2.08 20.49
C LEU A 303 -6.29 2.61 21.38
N VAL A 304 -6.11 3.79 21.96
CA VAL A 304 -7.08 4.45 22.86
C VAL A 304 -8.05 5.38 22.16
#